data_AF-R9JZ08-F1
#
_entry.id   AF-R9JZ08-F1
#
_cell.length_a   1.000
_cell.length_b   1.000
_cell.length_c   1.000
_cell.angle_alpha   90.00
_cell.angle_beta   90.00
_cell.angle_gamma   90.00
#
_symmetry.space_group_name_H-M   'P 1'
#
loop_
_entity.id
_entity.type
_entity.pdbx_description
1 polymer ?
#
loop_
_entity_poly.entity_id
_entity_poly.type
_entity_poly.pdbx_seq_one_letter_code
_entity_poly.pdbx_strand_id
1 'polypeptide(L)'
;MKKIGTPYKDYYYLDGLKVYNSLTKKYLRMNTNMFTLVNKDDKRVKATLKELYYMVNHKVYCVDNIKDLQGEQWKEIEESGGNYFISNMGRIKSYKGYNAKILVIPTQKGYKRISMDFGTGKANYLVHKLVAQYFLPLPTKVFCEIHHKDFNSLNNKADNLVWVTKEEHKEIHRKHDKEIIRNEQ
;
A
#
# COMPACT_ATOMS: atom_id res chain seq x y z
N MET A 1 -1.21 6.05 27.66
CA MET A 1 -2.24 5.00 27.83
C MET A 1 -3.63 5.43 27.35
N LYS A 2 -4.33 4.61 26.57
CA LYS A 2 -5.68 4.84 26.04
C LYS A 2 -6.57 3.62 26.27
N LYS A 3 -7.86 3.80 26.57
CA LYS A 3 -8.82 2.70 26.84
C LYS A 3 -9.04 1.88 25.57
N ILE A 4 -9.01 0.55 25.66
CA ILE A 4 -9.27 -0.35 24.52
C ILE A 4 -10.77 -0.40 24.23
N GLY A 5 -11.59 -0.59 25.27
CA GLY A 5 -13.05 -0.60 25.15
C GLY A 5 -13.63 -1.84 24.48
N THR A 6 -14.83 -1.70 23.93
CA THR A 6 -15.62 -2.78 23.29
C THR A 6 -14.84 -3.44 22.14
N PRO A 7 -14.81 -4.79 22.03
CA PRO A 7 -15.64 -5.78 22.73
C PRO A 7 -15.08 -6.28 24.06
N TYR A 8 -14.01 -5.67 24.57
CA TYR A 8 -13.35 -6.11 25.79
C TYR A 8 -13.94 -5.45 27.04
N LYS A 9 -13.65 -6.05 28.20
CA LYS A 9 -13.92 -5.38 29.49
C LYS A 9 -13.17 -4.06 29.55
N ASP A 10 -13.74 -3.13 30.30
CA ASP A 10 -13.39 -1.73 30.25
C ASP A 10 -12.17 -1.38 31.13
N TYR A 11 -11.64 -2.35 31.87
CA TYR A 11 -10.39 -2.23 32.63
C TYR A 11 -9.13 -2.48 31.79
N TYR A 12 -9.24 -2.65 30.47
CA TYR A 12 -8.08 -2.79 29.57
C TYR A 12 -7.71 -1.49 28.86
N TYR A 13 -6.42 -1.18 28.88
CA TYR A 13 -5.85 0.00 28.25
C TYR A 13 -4.62 -0.38 27.43
N LEU A 14 -4.45 0.27 26.28
CA LEU A 14 -3.24 0.17 25.47
C LEU A 14 -2.27 1.28 25.88
N ASP A 15 -1.04 0.91 26.22
CA ASP A 15 0.05 1.83 26.53
C ASP A 15 1.26 1.53 25.64
N GLY A 16 1.43 2.35 24.59
CA GLY A 16 2.32 2.01 23.49
C GLY A 16 1.92 0.69 22.83
N LEU A 17 2.77 -0.33 22.98
CA LEU A 17 2.55 -1.69 22.46
C LEU A 17 2.21 -2.71 23.55
N LYS A 18 2.00 -2.25 24.79
CA LYS A 18 1.67 -3.10 25.95
C LYS A 18 0.21 -2.91 26.32
N VAL A 19 -0.40 -3.93 26.90
CA VAL A 19 -1.78 -3.85 27.42
C VAL A 19 -1.74 -3.84 28.94
N TYR A 20 -2.28 -2.78 29.54
CA TYR A 20 -2.44 -2.62 30.99
C TYR A 20 -3.85 -3.05 31.43
N ASN A 21 -3.92 -3.84 32.49
CA ASN A 21 -5.16 -4.20 33.16
C ASN A 21 -5.26 -3.40 34.48
N SER A 22 -6.20 -2.45 34.53
CA SER A 22 -6.38 -1.58 35.69
C SER A 22 -7.02 -2.28 36.90
N LEU A 23 -7.76 -3.37 36.68
CA LEU A 23 -8.35 -4.18 37.75
C LEU A 23 -7.27 -4.95 38.52
N THR A 24 -6.33 -5.57 37.82
CA THR A 24 -5.23 -6.34 38.44
C THR A 24 -3.96 -5.53 38.66
N LYS A 25 -3.92 -4.28 38.17
CA LYS A 25 -2.76 -3.36 38.19
C LYS A 25 -1.50 -3.95 37.54
N LYS A 26 -1.66 -4.72 36.47
CA LYS A 26 -0.55 -5.43 35.79
C LYS A 26 -0.63 -5.28 34.27
N TYR A 27 0.53 -5.33 33.63
CA TYR A 27 0.60 -5.52 32.18
C TYR A 27 0.34 -6.98 31.81
N LEU A 28 -0.41 -7.19 30.74
CA LEU A 28 -0.61 -8.51 30.17
C LEU A 28 0.67 -8.99 29.48
N ARG A 29 0.93 -10.30 29.57
CA ARG A 29 1.98 -10.95 28.79
C ARG A 29 1.55 -11.02 27.32
N MET A 30 2.43 -10.58 26.42
CA MET A 30 2.27 -10.76 24.99
C MET A 30 2.84 -12.12 24.55
N ASN A 31 2.15 -12.82 23.67
CA ASN A 31 2.62 -14.05 23.04
C ASN A 31 2.45 -13.94 21.53
N THR A 32 3.55 -13.95 20.77
CA THR A 32 3.55 -13.85 19.30
C THR A 32 2.67 -12.70 18.78
N ASN A 33 2.86 -11.50 19.34
CA ASN A 33 2.06 -10.30 19.04
C ASN A 33 0.56 -10.41 19.36
N MET A 34 0.16 -11.33 20.23
CA MET A 34 -1.22 -11.45 20.70
C MET A 34 -1.30 -11.27 22.21
N PHE A 35 -2.47 -10.81 22.66
CA PHE A 35 -2.86 -10.74 24.06
C PHE A 35 -4.09 -11.59 24.29
N THR A 36 -4.21 -12.16 25.49
CA THR A 36 -5.45 -12.79 25.95
C THR A 36 -6.19 -11.80 26.83
N LEU A 37 -7.37 -11.35 26.38
CA LEU A 37 -8.25 -10.43 27.10
C LEU A 37 -9.54 -11.15 27.49
N VAL A 38 -10.32 -10.52 28.36
CA VAL A 38 -11.68 -10.94 28.70
C VAL A 38 -12.64 -10.03 27.96
N ASN A 39 -13.57 -10.62 27.20
CA ASN A 39 -14.62 -9.88 26.50
C ASN A 39 -15.77 -9.47 27.45
N LYS A 40 -16.75 -8.74 26.96
CA LYS A 40 -17.92 -8.33 27.78
C LYS A 40 -18.71 -9.50 28.36
N ASP A 41 -18.72 -10.64 27.68
CA ASP A 41 -19.40 -11.88 28.09
C ASP A 41 -18.56 -12.78 29.01
N ASP A 42 -17.49 -12.23 29.62
CA ASP A 42 -16.58 -12.92 30.52
C ASP A 42 -15.82 -14.11 29.89
N LYS A 43 -15.74 -14.15 28.55
CA LYS A 43 -14.96 -15.14 27.80
C LYS A 43 -13.53 -14.64 27.55
N ARG A 44 -12.56 -15.54 27.72
CA ARG A 44 -11.17 -15.29 27.31
C ARG A 44 -11.04 -15.37 25.80
N VAL A 45 -10.60 -14.30 25.17
CA VAL A 45 -10.43 -14.18 23.72
C VAL A 45 -9.02 -13.68 23.41
N LYS A 46 -8.48 -14.11 22.27
CA LYS A 46 -7.20 -13.60 21.78
C LYS A 46 -7.45 -12.37 20.91
N ALA A 47 -6.60 -11.37 21.03
CA ALA A 47 -6.58 -10.21 20.16
C ALA A 47 -5.14 -9.95 19.71
N THR A 48 -4.96 -9.57 18.45
CA THR A 48 -3.63 -9.19 17.95
C THR A 48 -3.27 -7.77 18.41
N LEU A 49 -1.98 -7.49 18.57
CA LEU A 49 -1.50 -6.14 18.84
C LEU A 49 -1.97 -5.16 17.77
N LYS A 50 -2.04 -5.58 16.50
CA LYS A 50 -2.55 -4.73 15.41
C LYS A 50 -4.01 -4.37 15.57
N GLU A 51 -4.87 -5.34 15.92
CA GLU A 51 -6.28 -5.09 16.22
C GLU A 51 -6.43 -4.05 17.33
N LEU A 52 -5.78 -4.29 18.47
CA LEU A 52 -5.87 -3.40 19.62
C LEU A 52 -5.32 -2.00 19.31
N TYR A 53 -4.20 -1.93 18.58
CA TYR A 53 -3.62 -0.67 18.17
C TYR A 53 -4.53 0.09 17.21
N TYR A 54 -5.16 -0.59 16.25
CA TYR A 54 -6.10 0.02 15.32
C TYR A 54 -7.35 0.54 16.04
N MET A 55 -7.92 -0.25 16.96
CA MET A 55 -9.10 0.18 17.74
C MET A 55 -8.86 1.48 18.51
N VAL A 56 -7.64 1.66 19.00
CA VAL A 56 -7.28 2.77 19.90
C VAL A 56 -6.72 3.98 19.15
N ASN A 57 -6.05 3.76 18.01
CA ASN A 57 -5.35 4.81 17.27
C ASN A 57 -5.91 5.07 15.87
N HIS A 58 -6.88 4.28 15.41
CA HIS A 58 -7.46 4.34 14.07
C HIS A 58 -6.41 4.30 12.96
N LYS A 59 -5.33 3.53 13.18
CA LYS A 59 -4.21 3.38 12.24
C LYS A 59 -3.64 1.98 12.32
N VAL A 60 -3.23 1.42 11.19
CA VAL A 60 -2.53 0.13 11.14
C VAL A 60 -1.16 0.25 11.82
N TYR A 61 -0.89 -0.63 12.77
CA TYR A 61 0.45 -0.78 13.32
C TYR A 61 1.36 -1.53 12.35
N CYS A 62 2.49 -0.93 12.01
CA CYS A 62 3.56 -1.55 11.24
C CYS A 62 4.87 -0.83 11.56
N VAL A 63 5.95 -1.60 11.74
CA VAL A 63 7.31 -1.07 11.81
C VAL A 63 7.81 -0.89 10.39
N ASP A 64 8.08 0.35 10.00
CA ASP A 64 8.62 0.65 8.67
C ASP A 64 10.07 1.12 8.77
N ASN A 65 10.99 0.23 8.38
CA ASN A 65 12.43 0.51 8.29
C ASN A 65 12.91 0.51 6.82
N ILE A 66 12.00 0.60 5.85
CA ILE A 66 12.36 0.60 4.44
C ILE A 66 13.03 1.92 4.09
N LYS A 67 14.22 1.85 3.49
CA LYS A 67 14.93 3.01 2.99
C LYS A 67 14.28 3.52 1.70
N ASP A 68 14.06 4.82 1.65
CA ASP A 68 13.56 5.50 0.47
C ASP A 68 14.67 5.72 -0.56
N LEU A 69 14.28 5.71 -1.83
CA LEU A 69 15.14 6.16 -2.93
C LEU A 69 15.19 7.69 -2.96
N GLN A 70 16.20 8.25 -3.61
CA GLN A 70 16.31 9.71 -3.75
C GLN A 70 15.07 10.29 -4.45
N GLY A 71 14.40 11.25 -3.82
CA GLY A 71 13.20 11.89 -4.34
C GLY A 71 11.94 11.00 -4.33
N GLU A 72 11.98 9.87 -3.63
CA GLU A 72 10.83 8.98 -3.55
C GLU A 72 9.74 9.53 -2.61
N GLN A 73 8.51 9.43 -3.06
CA GLN A 73 7.32 9.85 -2.33
C GLN A 73 6.33 8.69 -2.29
N TRP A 74 5.77 8.43 -1.11
CA TRP A 74 4.80 7.36 -0.88
C TRP A 74 3.40 7.93 -0.67
N LYS A 75 2.39 7.30 -1.27
CA LYS A 75 0.97 7.58 -1.03
C LYS A 75 0.26 6.29 -0.63
N GLU A 76 -0.67 6.39 0.33
CA GLU A 76 -1.55 5.27 0.68
C GLU A 76 -2.45 4.94 -0.52
N ILE A 77 -2.63 3.66 -0.81
CA ILE A 77 -3.61 3.23 -1.80
C ILE A 77 -4.99 3.24 -1.12
N GLU A 78 -5.91 4.00 -1.71
CA GLU A 78 -7.31 4.11 -1.30
C GLU A 78 -7.95 2.73 -1.12
N GLU A 79 -8.91 2.65 -0.20
CA GLU A 79 -9.60 1.41 0.19
C GLU A 79 -8.72 0.34 0.85
N SER A 80 -7.39 0.51 0.91
CA SER A 80 -6.49 -0.45 1.57
C SER A 80 -6.63 -0.50 3.09
N GLY A 81 -7.24 0.52 3.70
CA GLY A 81 -7.33 0.68 5.15
C GLY A 81 -5.95 0.77 5.80
N GLY A 82 -5.00 1.50 5.20
CA GLY A 82 -3.63 1.66 5.68
C GLY A 82 -2.71 0.48 5.41
N ASN A 83 -3.09 -0.48 4.57
CA ASN A 83 -2.30 -1.70 4.34
C ASN A 83 -1.35 -1.64 3.14
N TYR A 84 -1.57 -0.76 2.17
CA TYR A 84 -0.71 -0.66 0.99
C TYR A 84 -0.40 0.78 0.62
N PHE A 85 0.83 0.98 0.15
CA PHE A 85 1.33 2.27 -0.31
C PHE A 85 2.02 2.11 -1.66
N ILE A 86 1.85 3.08 -2.55
CA ILE A 86 2.52 3.17 -3.86
C ILE A 86 3.50 4.33 -3.83
N SER A 87 4.69 4.15 -4.41
CA SER A 87 5.65 5.24 -4.59
C SER A 87 5.66 5.81 -6.00
N ASN A 88 6.09 7.06 -6.14
CA ASN A 88 6.35 7.69 -7.45
C ASN A 88 7.45 6.96 -8.25
N MET A 89 8.21 6.06 -7.63
CA MET A 89 9.21 5.21 -8.29
C MET A 89 8.64 3.85 -8.74
N GLY A 90 7.33 3.63 -8.58
CA GLY A 90 6.66 2.38 -8.94
C GLY A 90 6.95 1.21 -7.98
N ARG A 91 7.37 1.49 -6.74
CA ARG A 91 7.49 0.49 -5.67
C ARG A 91 6.18 0.41 -4.89
N ILE A 92 5.83 -0.77 -4.40
CA ILE A 92 4.64 -0.97 -3.55
C ILE A 92 5.09 -1.52 -2.20
N LYS A 93 4.64 -0.88 -1.14
CA LYS A 93 4.91 -1.25 0.25
C LYS A 93 3.66 -1.87 0.86
N SER A 94 3.82 -2.95 1.62
CA SER A 94 2.72 -3.58 2.37
C SER A 94 2.95 -3.47 3.87
N TYR A 95 1.92 -2.99 4.55
CA TYR A 95 1.79 -2.93 6.01
C TYR A 95 0.89 -4.03 6.57
N LYS A 96 0.56 -5.06 5.79
CA LYS A 96 -0.23 -6.20 6.29
C LYS A 96 0.47 -6.94 7.44
N GLY A 97 1.79 -7.07 7.38
CA GLY A 97 2.60 -7.64 8.46
C GLY A 97 2.87 -6.67 9.61
N TYR A 98 3.66 -7.12 10.59
CA TYR A 98 4.19 -6.27 11.66
C TYR A 98 5.39 -5.43 11.22
N ASN A 99 6.09 -5.88 10.19
CA ASN A 99 7.18 -5.16 9.54
C ASN A 99 6.77 -4.86 8.10
N ALA A 100 7.07 -3.65 7.64
CA ALA A 100 6.83 -3.25 6.28
C ALA A 100 7.67 -4.09 5.32
N LYS A 101 7.12 -4.37 4.14
CA LYS A 101 7.86 -5.01 3.05
C LYS A 101 7.59 -4.34 1.71
N ILE A 102 8.61 -4.24 0.88
CA ILE A 102 8.42 -3.99 -0.56
C ILE A 102 7.88 -5.28 -1.20
N LEU A 103 6.77 -5.17 -1.92
CA LEU A 103 6.20 -6.28 -2.65
C LEU A 103 7.04 -6.57 -3.90
N VAL A 104 7.31 -7.85 -4.14
CA VAL A 104 7.87 -8.31 -5.42
C VAL A 104 6.75 -8.29 -6.45
N ILE A 105 6.98 -7.57 -7.56
CA ILE A 105 5.97 -7.37 -8.60
C ILE A 105 6.38 -8.13 -9.86
N PRO A 106 5.69 -9.21 -10.24
CA PRO A 106 5.99 -9.95 -11.45
C PRO A 106 5.64 -9.15 -12.71
N THR A 107 6.36 -9.47 -13.79
CA THR A 107 5.99 -9.03 -15.15
C THR A 107 5.05 -10.05 -15.77
N GLN A 108 3.90 -9.59 -16.27
CA GLN A 108 2.93 -10.40 -17.01
C GLN A 108 2.43 -9.63 -18.23
N LYS A 109 2.51 -10.28 -19.40
CA LYS A 109 2.16 -9.69 -20.70
C LYS A 109 2.89 -8.36 -20.94
N GLY A 110 4.18 -8.30 -20.60
CA GLY A 110 5.02 -7.12 -20.78
C GLY A 110 4.83 -6.00 -19.73
N TYR A 111 3.96 -6.16 -18.73
CA TYR A 111 3.72 -5.13 -17.71
C TYR A 111 3.89 -5.65 -16.30
N LYS A 112 4.34 -4.77 -15.38
CA LYS A 112 4.34 -5.08 -13.94
C LYS A 112 2.90 -5.11 -13.42
N ARG A 113 2.51 -6.25 -12.83
CA ARG A 113 1.16 -6.51 -12.31
C ARG A 113 1.23 -7.01 -10.87
N ILE A 114 0.36 -6.49 -10.01
CA ILE A 114 0.29 -6.89 -8.61
C ILE A 114 -1.14 -7.28 -8.24
N SER A 115 -1.27 -8.34 -7.45
CA SER A 115 -2.53 -8.71 -6.80
C SER A 115 -2.46 -8.26 -5.34
N MET A 116 -3.39 -7.42 -4.92
CA MET A 116 -3.49 -6.92 -3.55
C MET A 116 -4.82 -7.36 -2.94
N ASP A 117 -4.78 -7.74 -1.67
CA ASP A 117 -5.94 -8.20 -0.90
C ASP A 117 -6.39 -7.11 0.06
N PHE A 118 -7.62 -6.61 -0.15
CA PHE A 118 -8.25 -5.51 0.58
C PHE A 118 -9.20 -6.00 1.69
N GLY A 119 -9.21 -7.29 2.01
CA GLY A 119 -10.09 -7.89 3.02
C GLY A 119 -11.47 -8.28 2.49
N THR A 120 -11.97 -7.60 1.45
CA THR A 120 -13.19 -7.98 0.68
C THR A 120 -12.88 -8.92 -0.50
N GLY A 121 -11.60 -9.07 -0.84
CA GLY A 121 -11.13 -9.88 -1.96
C GLY A 121 -9.78 -9.41 -2.49
N LYS A 122 -9.29 -10.13 -3.50
CA LYS A 122 -8.08 -9.77 -4.25
C LYS A 122 -8.44 -9.00 -5.51
N ALA A 123 -7.72 -7.92 -5.76
CA ALA A 123 -7.82 -7.13 -6.98
C ALA A 123 -6.45 -7.01 -7.67
N ASN A 124 -6.45 -7.05 -9.00
CA ASN A 124 -5.25 -6.99 -9.82
C ASN A 124 -5.06 -5.59 -10.40
N TYR A 125 -3.86 -5.04 -10.25
CA TYR A 125 -3.52 -3.70 -10.72
C TYR A 125 -2.30 -3.71 -11.61
N LEU A 126 -2.28 -2.80 -12.58
CA LEU A 126 -1.10 -2.44 -13.35
C LEU A 126 -0.35 -1.35 -12.59
N VAL A 127 0.96 -1.53 -12.40
CA VAL A 127 1.77 -0.57 -11.60
C VAL A 127 1.77 0.82 -12.22
N HIS A 128 1.98 0.95 -13.54
CA HIS A 128 1.95 2.28 -14.19
C HIS A 128 0.60 2.99 -14.00
N LYS A 129 -0.53 2.26 -14.00
CA LYS A 129 -1.85 2.85 -13.76
C LYS A 129 -1.98 3.39 -12.34
N LEU A 130 -1.52 2.64 -11.35
CA LEU A 130 -1.45 3.12 -9.98
C LEU A 130 -0.52 4.32 -9.86
N VAL A 131 0.69 4.29 -10.39
CA VAL A 131 1.59 5.45 -10.31
C VAL A 131 0.96 6.68 -10.96
N ALA A 132 0.36 6.55 -12.15
CA ALA A 132 -0.32 7.66 -12.81
C ALA A 132 -1.49 8.22 -11.99
N GLN A 133 -2.35 7.35 -11.45
CA GLN A 133 -3.48 7.76 -10.61
C GLN A 133 -3.05 8.59 -9.41
N TYR A 134 -1.93 8.24 -8.78
CA TYR A 134 -1.51 8.88 -7.53
C TYR A 134 -0.53 10.04 -7.71
N PHE A 135 0.25 10.07 -8.80
CA PHE A 135 1.36 11.03 -8.95
C PHE A 135 1.29 11.91 -10.19
N LEU A 136 0.44 11.61 -11.16
CA LEU A 136 0.21 12.50 -12.30
C LEU A 136 -0.99 13.41 -12.01
N PRO A 137 -0.99 14.66 -12.52
CA PRO A 137 -2.20 15.46 -12.53
C PRO A 137 -3.29 14.75 -13.35
N LEU A 138 -4.54 15.06 -13.03
CA LEU A 138 -5.67 14.57 -13.82
C LEU A 138 -5.49 14.97 -15.29
N PRO A 139 -5.78 14.06 -16.24
CA PRO A 139 -5.67 14.39 -17.64
C PRO A 139 -6.64 15.51 -18.00
N THR A 140 -6.17 16.48 -18.78
CA THR A 140 -7.01 17.58 -19.29
C THR A 140 -7.93 17.14 -20.42
N LYS A 141 -7.59 16.03 -21.09
CA LYS A 141 -8.36 15.43 -22.18
C LYS A 141 -9.13 14.21 -21.67
N VAL A 142 -10.32 14.00 -22.21
CA VAL A 142 -11.10 12.78 -21.98
C VAL A 142 -10.49 11.59 -22.72
N PHE A 143 -10.78 10.37 -22.23
CA PHE A 143 -10.37 9.11 -22.85
C PHE A 143 -8.85 8.95 -23.06
N CYS A 144 -8.06 9.39 -22.08
CA CYS A 144 -6.61 9.21 -22.11
C CYS A 144 -6.16 7.81 -21.69
N GLU A 145 -5.03 7.41 -22.25
CA GLU A 145 -4.23 6.25 -21.87
C GLU A 145 -2.89 6.70 -21.28
N ILE A 146 -2.16 5.80 -20.63
CA ILE A 146 -0.84 6.08 -20.10
C ILE A 146 0.20 5.60 -21.10
N HIS A 147 1.15 6.47 -21.41
CA HIS A 147 2.30 6.16 -22.24
C HIS A 147 3.59 6.27 -21.42
N HIS A 148 4.53 5.36 -21.69
CA HIS A 148 5.88 5.36 -21.15
C HIS A 148 6.81 6.12 -22.10
N LYS A 149 7.32 7.28 -21.67
CA LYS A 149 8.12 8.19 -22.51
C LYS A 149 9.39 7.55 -23.07
N ASP A 150 9.96 6.60 -22.35
CA ASP A 150 11.15 5.84 -22.74
C ASP A 150 10.84 4.54 -23.50
N PHE A 151 9.58 4.29 -23.84
CA PHE A 151 9.10 3.06 -24.49
C PHE A 151 9.35 1.76 -23.70
N ASN A 152 9.75 1.87 -22.41
CA ASN A 152 9.97 0.73 -21.52
C ASN A 152 8.80 0.59 -20.54
N SER A 153 7.91 -0.36 -20.82
CA SER A 153 6.74 -0.69 -19.99
C SER A 153 7.06 -1.16 -18.55
N LEU A 154 8.33 -1.45 -18.25
CA LEU A 154 8.79 -1.84 -16.92
C LEU A 154 9.31 -0.65 -16.08
N ASN A 155 9.61 0.49 -16.72
CA ASN A 155 10.00 1.73 -16.05
C ASN A 155 8.75 2.53 -15.62
N ASN A 156 8.21 2.18 -14.46
CA ASN A 156 6.96 2.77 -13.95
C ASN A 156 7.18 4.02 -13.09
N LYS A 157 8.29 4.75 -13.22
CA LYS A 157 8.49 6.01 -12.50
C LYS A 157 7.49 7.06 -13.00
N ALA A 158 6.96 7.88 -12.10
CA ALA A 158 5.94 8.88 -12.44
C ALA A 158 6.44 9.89 -13.50
N ASP A 159 7.71 10.29 -13.43
CA ASP A 159 8.33 11.19 -14.42
C ASP A 159 8.44 10.57 -15.82
N ASN A 160 8.43 9.24 -15.93
CA ASN A 160 8.42 8.49 -17.19
C ASN A 160 7.02 8.27 -17.76
N LEU A 161 5.96 8.59 -17.00
CA LEU A 161 4.59 8.39 -17.45
C LEU A 161 3.96 9.70 -17.94
N VAL A 162 3.05 9.59 -18.90
CA VAL A 162 2.26 10.71 -19.40
C VAL A 162 0.89 10.23 -19.88
N TRP A 163 -0.13 11.07 -19.69
CA TRP A 163 -1.45 10.86 -20.27
C TRP A 163 -1.45 11.29 -21.74
N VAL A 164 -1.93 10.42 -22.62
CA VAL A 164 -2.04 10.68 -24.06
C VAL A 164 -3.39 10.20 -24.59
N THR A 165 -3.93 10.84 -25.63
CA THR A 165 -5.06 10.26 -26.35
C THR A 165 -4.61 9.08 -27.20
N LYS A 166 -5.56 8.29 -27.70
CA LYS A 166 -5.28 7.15 -28.58
C LYS A 166 -4.56 7.58 -29.87
N GLU A 167 -4.92 8.74 -30.42
CA GLU A 167 -4.33 9.31 -31.62
C GLU A 167 -2.88 9.74 -31.37
N GLU A 168 -2.63 10.42 -30.24
CA GLU A 168 -1.28 10.81 -29.82
C GLU A 168 -0.41 9.59 -29.59
N HIS A 169 -0.93 8.56 -28.91
CA HIS A 169 -0.20 7.33 -28.65
C HIS A 169 0.25 6.64 -29.94
N LYS A 170 -0.65 6.54 -30.94
CA LYS A 170 -0.33 5.98 -32.26
C LYS A 170 0.73 6.80 -32.99
N GLU A 171 0.61 8.13 -32.93
CA GLU A 171 1.56 9.01 -33.60
C GLU A 171 2.96 8.94 -32.98
N ILE A 172 3.04 8.83 -31.65
CA ILE A 172 4.31 8.65 -30.93
C ILE A 172 5.01 7.37 -31.39
N HIS A 173 4.31 6.23 -31.42
CA HIS A 173 4.88 4.95 -31.90
C HIS A 173 5.29 5.03 -33.37
N ARG A 174 4.44 5.61 -34.24
CA ARG A 174 4.77 5.78 -35.67
C ARG A 174 6.05 6.57 -35.90
N LYS A 175 6.29 7.63 -35.10
CA LYS A 175 7.53 8.42 -35.19
C LYS A 175 8.74 7.65 -34.69
N HIS A 176 8.59 6.96 -33.55
CA HIS A 176 9.65 6.15 -32.96
C HIS A 176 10.12 5.04 -33.90
N ASP A 177 9.19 4.30 -34.50
CA ASP A 177 9.51 3.23 -35.45
C ASP A 177 10.30 3.76 -36.67
N LYS A 178 9.92 4.93 -37.19
CA LYS A 178 10.65 5.58 -38.30
C LYS A 178 12.06 6.01 -37.90
N GLU A 179 12.25 6.49 -36.68
CA GLU A 179 13.57 6.88 -36.17
C GLU A 179 14.48 5.67 -35.98
N ILE A 180 13.95 4.55 -35.45
CA ILE A 180 14.70 3.30 -35.35
C ILE A 180 15.18 2.85 -36.74
N ILE A 181 14.26 2.76 -37.71
CA ILE A 181 14.59 2.35 -39.08
C ILE A 181 15.65 3.26 -39.71
N ARG A 182 15.60 4.57 -39.44
CA ARG A 182 16.58 5.53 -39.94
C ARG A 182 17.96 5.35 -39.31
N ASN A 183 18.03 4.98 -38.03
CA ASN A 183 19.29 4.81 -37.30
C ASN A 183 19.98 3.47 -37.58
N GLU A 184 19.24 2.50 -38.16
CA GLU A 184 19.76 1.20 -38.58
C GLU A 184 20.29 1.18 -40.03
N GLN A 185 20.18 2.30 -40.76
CA GLN A 185 20.72 2.52 -42.12
C GLN A 185 22.01 3.35 -42.07
#